data_AF-A0A1J3IRW5-F1
#
_entry.id   AF-A0A1J3IRW5-F1
#
_cell.length_a   1.000
_cell.length_b   1.000
_cell.length_c   1.000
_cell.angle_alpha   90.00
_cell.angle_beta   90.00
_cell.angle_gamma   90.00
#
_symmetry.space_group_name_H-M   'P 1'
#
loop_
_entity.id
_entity.type
_entity.pdbx_description
1 polymer ?
#
loop_
_entity_poly.entity_id
_entity_poly.type
_entity_poly.pdbx_seq_one_letter_code
_entity_poly.pdbx_strand_id
1 'polypeptide(L)'
;LQVLDIKFLYGCAKPTIAVLYQDNKDARHLKTYEISLKDKQDVVEGPWSQNNLDYGADLLIPVPSPLCGVLIIGEETIVYCSANAFKAIPIRPSITKAFGRVDVDGSRYLLGDHAGLMHLLVITHEKEKVTGLKIELLGETSIASTISYLDNAVVYVGSSYGDSQLI
;
A
#
# COMPACT_ATOMS: atom_id res chain seq x y z
N LEU A 1 -3.99 20.34 7.34
CA LEU A 1 -3.55 19.27 6.42
C LEU A 1 -2.32 18.62 7.01
N GLN A 2 -2.43 17.35 7.35
CA GLN A 2 -1.35 16.54 7.90
C GLN A 2 -1.07 15.41 6.91
N VAL A 3 0.17 15.30 6.46
CA VAL A 3 0.58 14.18 5.59
C VAL A 3 0.84 12.95 6.45
N LEU A 4 0.31 11.80 6.04
CA LEU A 4 0.41 10.52 6.73
C LEU A 4 1.45 9.61 6.07
N ASP A 5 1.41 9.48 4.75
CA ASP A 5 2.40 8.73 3.97
C ASP A 5 2.58 9.32 2.56
N ILE A 6 3.79 9.15 2.00
CA ILE A 6 4.16 9.58 0.65
C ILE A 6 4.94 8.45 -0.04
N LYS A 7 4.57 8.14 -1.29
CA LYS A 7 5.27 7.16 -2.12
C LYS A 7 5.39 7.62 -3.58
N PHE A 8 6.51 7.29 -4.22
CA PHE A 8 6.60 7.40 -5.68
C PHE A 8 5.77 6.30 -6.35
N LEU A 9 5.05 6.68 -7.39
CA LEU A 9 4.28 5.76 -8.22
C LEU A 9 5.14 5.18 -9.35
N TYR A 10 4.83 3.94 -9.74
CA TYR A 10 5.43 3.29 -10.91
C TYR A 10 4.62 3.58 -12.18
N GLY A 11 5.27 3.43 -13.34
CA GLY A 11 4.61 3.55 -14.65
C GLY A 11 4.23 4.97 -15.05
N CYS A 12 4.75 6.00 -14.35
CA CYS A 12 4.48 7.40 -14.67
C CYS A 12 5.54 7.96 -15.64
N ALA A 13 5.11 8.77 -16.61
CA ALA A 13 6.00 9.40 -17.59
C ALA A 13 6.92 10.46 -16.97
N LYS A 14 6.45 11.12 -15.90
CA LYS A 14 7.24 12.01 -15.04
C LYS A 14 7.30 11.41 -13.63
N PRO A 15 8.30 11.77 -12.80
CA PRO A 15 8.29 11.37 -11.40
C PRO A 15 7.02 11.87 -10.71
N THR A 16 6.19 10.94 -10.25
CA THR A 16 4.90 11.24 -9.62
C THR A 16 4.87 10.66 -8.22
N ILE A 17 4.48 11.47 -7.25
CA ILE A 17 4.24 11.04 -5.87
C ILE A 17 2.74 10.95 -5.59
N ALA A 18 2.36 9.97 -4.78
CA ALA A 18 1.06 9.89 -4.15
C ALA A 18 1.20 10.29 -2.68
N VAL A 19 0.33 11.19 -2.24
CA VAL A 19 0.34 11.79 -0.90
C VAL A 19 -0.97 11.47 -0.21
N LEU A 20 -0.90 10.66 0.84
CA LEU A 20 -2.01 10.39 1.74
C LEU A 20 -2.01 11.44 2.85
N TYR A 21 -3.11 12.14 3.03
CA TYR A 21 -3.21 13.21 4.01
C TYR A 21 -4.56 13.22 4.71
N GLN A 22 -4.56 13.77 5.93
CA GLN A 22 -5.73 14.08 6.73
C GLN A 22 -6.05 15.58 6.63
N ASP A 23 -7.30 15.90 6.35
CA ASP A 23 -7.79 17.29 6.33
C ASP A 23 -8.16 17.79 7.73
N ASN A 24 -8.66 19.02 7.84
CA ASN A 24 -9.01 19.63 9.13
C ASN A 24 -10.33 19.09 9.73
N LYS A 25 -11.01 18.16 9.04
CA LYS A 25 -12.22 17.46 9.49
C LYS A 25 -11.94 15.98 9.75
N ASP A 26 -10.67 15.62 9.91
CA ASP A 26 -10.17 14.25 10.12
C ASP A 26 -10.45 13.27 8.98
N ALA A 27 -10.93 13.73 7.82
CA ALA A 27 -11.12 12.89 6.65
C ALA A 27 -9.78 12.64 5.93
N ARG A 28 -9.56 11.39 5.51
CA ARG A 28 -8.35 10.98 4.80
C ARG A 28 -8.56 11.00 3.29
N HIS A 29 -7.57 11.51 2.56
CA HIS A 29 -7.61 11.69 1.11
C HIS A 29 -6.24 11.36 0.50
N LEU A 30 -6.25 10.93 -0.76
CA LEU A 30 -5.06 10.69 -1.56
C LEU A 30 -5.01 11.67 -2.72
N LYS A 31 -3.89 12.35 -2.91
CA LYS A 31 -3.66 13.22 -4.07
C LYS A 31 -2.31 12.90 -4.72
N THR A 32 -2.27 12.95 -6.05
CA THR A 32 -1.02 12.77 -6.79
C THR A 32 -0.44 14.10 -7.20
N TYR A 33 0.90 14.14 -7.33
CA TYR A 33 1.65 15.31 -7.79
C TYR A 33 2.79 14.89 -8.71
N GLU A 34 3.01 15.63 -9.80
CA GLU A 34 4.17 15.49 -10.67
C GLU A 34 5.30 16.41 -10.20
N ILE A 35 6.53 15.89 -10.17
CA ILE A 35 7.73 16.63 -9.78
C ILE A 35 8.48 17.07 -11.05
N SER A 36 8.57 18.39 -11.27
CA SER A 36 9.45 18.95 -12.29
C SER A 36 10.91 18.93 -11.80
N LEU A 37 11.79 18.25 -12.53
CA LEU A 37 13.23 18.25 -12.24
C LEU A 37 13.95 19.47 -12.84
N LYS A 38 13.33 20.15 -13.81
CA LYS A 38 13.90 21.31 -14.50
C LYS A 38 13.73 22.58 -13.68
N ASP A 39 12.53 22.77 -13.16
CA ASP A 39 12.16 23.91 -12.35
C ASP A 39 12.01 23.42 -10.91
N LYS A 40 13.06 23.62 -10.10
CA LYS A 40 13.21 23.07 -8.73
C LYS A 40 12.09 23.48 -7.74
N GLN A 41 11.05 24.17 -8.18
CA GLN A 41 9.96 24.70 -7.37
C GLN A 41 8.56 24.28 -7.83
N ASP A 42 8.41 23.58 -8.96
CA ASP A 42 7.08 23.28 -9.50
C ASP A 42 6.67 21.83 -9.20
N VAL A 43 6.00 21.66 -8.06
CA VAL A 43 5.14 20.50 -7.80
C VAL A 43 3.80 20.78 -8.45
N VAL A 44 3.49 20.07 -9.53
CA VAL A 44 2.25 20.25 -10.28
C VAL A 44 1.24 19.21 -9.84
N GLU A 45 -0.05 19.54 -9.85
CA GLU A 45 -1.10 18.55 -9.59
C GLU A 45 -0.97 17.37 -10.56
N GLY A 46 -1.00 16.16 -9.99
CA GLY A 46 -0.87 14.93 -10.72
C GLY A 46 -2.18 14.50 -11.38
N PRO A 47 -2.16 13.38 -12.10
CA PRO A 47 -3.24 12.98 -13.00
C PRO A 47 -4.55 12.61 -12.32
N TRP A 48 -4.54 12.30 -11.01
CA TRP A 48 -5.74 11.85 -10.30
C TRP A 48 -5.65 12.06 -8.78
N SER A 49 -6.81 11.98 -8.12
CA SER A 49 -6.97 12.06 -6.66
C SER A 49 -8.13 11.17 -6.21
N GLN A 50 -8.09 10.71 -4.97
CA GLN A 50 -9.16 9.95 -4.34
C GLN A 50 -9.53 10.59 -2.99
N ASN A 51 -10.80 10.94 -2.84
CA ASN A 51 -11.31 11.57 -1.62
C ASN A 51 -12.06 10.56 -0.75
N ASN A 52 -12.28 10.92 0.53
CA ASN A 52 -13.12 10.19 1.48
C ASN A 52 -12.69 8.73 1.64
N LEU A 53 -11.41 8.51 1.87
CA LEU A 53 -10.87 7.21 2.24
C LEU A 53 -11.27 6.85 3.67
N ASP A 54 -11.03 5.60 4.04
CA ASP A 54 -11.10 5.10 5.41
C ASP A 54 -10.40 6.05 6.39
N TYR A 55 -11.07 6.37 7.51
CA TYR A 55 -10.54 7.19 8.58
C TYR A 55 -9.31 6.58 9.27
N GLY A 56 -9.02 5.29 9.02
CA GLY A 56 -7.84 4.54 9.44
C GLY A 56 -6.75 4.38 8.36
N ALA A 57 -6.94 4.89 7.13
CA ALA A 57 -5.95 4.78 6.03
C ALA A 57 -4.60 5.45 6.32
N ASP A 58 -3.54 4.72 6.64
CA ASP A 58 -2.24 5.28 7.08
C ASP A 58 -1.04 4.85 6.21
N LEU A 59 -1.22 3.86 5.33
CA LEU A 59 -0.13 3.24 4.59
C LEU A 59 -0.41 3.21 3.09
N LEU A 60 0.56 3.68 2.30
CA LEU A 60 0.59 3.55 0.85
C LEU A 60 1.60 2.49 0.42
N ILE A 61 1.19 1.62 -0.50
CA ILE A 61 2.06 0.62 -1.13
C ILE A 61 2.01 0.84 -2.66
N PRO A 62 3.04 1.43 -3.28
CA PRO A 62 3.07 1.64 -4.71
C PRO A 62 3.22 0.29 -5.42
N VAL A 63 2.34 0.02 -6.36
CA VAL A 63 2.33 -1.26 -7.10
C VAL A 63 3.23 -1.11 -8.33
N PRO A 64 4.20 -2.01 -8.55
CA PRO A 64 5.10 -1.98 -9.70
C PRO A 64 4.39 -2.29 -11.03
N SER A 65 5.14 -2.15 -12.13
CA SER A 65 4.73 -2.67 -13.44
C SER A 65 4.52 -4.19 -13.36
N PRO A 66 3.50 -4.76 -14.02
CA PRO A 66 2.65 -4.13 -15.04
C PRO A 66 1.41 -3.40 -14.51
N LEU A 67 0.99 -3.66 -13.27
CA LEU A 67 -0.31 -3.18 -12.76
C LEU A 67 -0.31 -1.68 -12.45
N CYS A 68 0.82 -1.16 -11.95
CA CYS A 68 1.00 0.23 -11.55
C CYS A 68 -0.06 0.71 -10.53
N GLY A 69 -0.08 2.01 -10.21
CA GLY A 69 -1.00 2.56 -9.21
C GLY A 69 -0.52 2.33 -7.77
N VAL A 70 -1.45 2.29 -6.83
CA VAL A 70 -1.15 2.25 -5.39
C VAL A 70 -2.23 1.49 -4.63
N LEU A 71 -1.80 0.74 -3.62
CA LEU A 71 -2.66 0.22 -2.57
C LEU A 71 -2.66 1.21 -1.39
N ILE A 72 -3.84 1.44 -0.84
CA ILE A 72 -4.09 2.27 0.33
C ILE A 72 -4.65 1.32 1.39
N ILE A 73 -3.90 1.16 2.48
CA ILE A 73 -4.27 0.27 3.57
C ILE A 73 -4.87 1.11 4.69
N GLY A 74 -6.13 0.84 5.02
CA GLY A 74 -6.80 1.36 6.21
C GLY A 74 -7.09 0.28 7.23
N GLU A 75 -7.81 0.65 8.27
CA GLU A 75 -8.15 -0.25 9.38
C GLU A 75 -9.34 -1.15 9.02
N GLU A 76 -10.29 -0.66 8.22
CA GLU A 76 -11.51 -1.39 7.85
C GLU A 76 -11.57 -1.69 6.35
N THR A 77 -10.78 -1.00 5.52
CA THR A 77 -10.78 -1.22 4.07
C THR A 77 -9.37 -1.24 3.47
N ILE A 78 -9.22 -2.01 2.40
CA ILE A 78 -8.05 -1.96 1.52
C ILE A 78 -8.52 -1.50 0.14
N VAL A 79 -7.85 -0.49 -0.40
CA VAL A 79 -8.20 0.12 -1.69
C VAL A 79 -7.01 0.04 -2.64
N TYR A 80 -7.25 -0.45 -3.85
CA TYR A 80 -6.38 -0.23 -4.99
C TYR A 80 -6.90 0.94 -5.81
N CYS A 81 -6.00 1.88 -6.14
CA CYS A 81 -6.32 3.06 -6.93
C CYS A 81 -5.25 3.31 -7.99
N SER A 82 -5.71 3.69 -9.18
CA SER A 82 -4.90 4.13 -10.32
C SER A 82 -5.73 5.13 -11.14
N ALA A 83 -5.14 5.72 -12.18
CA ALA A 83 -5.86 6.62 -13.08
C ALA A 83 -7.10 5.98 -13.74
N ASN A 84 -7.10 4.65 -13.93
CA ASN A 84 -8.09 3.95 -14.74
C ASN A 84 -8.93 2.93 -13.95
N ALA A 85 -8.58 2.66 -12.69
CA ALA A 85 -9.22 1.61 -11.91
C ALA A 85 -9.22 1.95 -10.42
N PHE A 86 -10.35 1.64 -9.80
CA PHE A 86 -10.59 1.71 -8.37
C PHE A 86 -11.21 0.39 -7.93
N LYS A 87 -10.62 -0.25 -6.92
CA LYS A 87 -11.11 -1.50 -6.31
C LYS A 87 -10.96 -1.41 -4.82
N ALA A 88 -11.99 -1.75 -4.07
CA ALA A 88 -11.97 -1.72 -2.62
C ALA A 88 -12.56 -3.02 -2.07
N ILE A 89 -11.97 -3.52 -0.99
CA ILE A 89 -12.52 -4.63 -0.21
C ILE A 89 -12.59 -4.23 1.27
N PRO A 90 -13.65 -4.63 1.99
CA PRO A 90 -13.66 -4.54 3.44
C PRO A 90 -12.74 -5.60 4.06
N ILE A 91 -12.15 -5.29 5.20
CA ILE A 91 -11.36 -6.21 6.01
C ILE A 91 -11.90 -6.25 7.44
N ARG A 92 -11.44 -7.22 8.25
CA ARG A 92 -11.67 -7.17 9.69
C ARG A 92 -10.87 -6.00 10.27
N PRO A 93 -11.44 -5.18 11.16
CA PRO A 93 -10.74 -4.07 11.78
C PRO A 93 -9.38 -4.48 12.33
N SER A 94 -8.30 -3.95 11.77
CA SER A 94 -6.94 -4.20 12.25
C SER A 94 -5.97 -3.13 11.77
N ILE A 95 -4.97 -2.81 12.60
CA ILE A 95 -3.91 -1.86 12.27
C ILE A 95 -2.73 -2.62 11.65
N THR A 96 -2.52 -2.44 10.34
CA THR A 96 -1.35 -2.98 9.64
C THR A 96 -0.09 -2.25 10.10
N LYS A 97 0.96 -2.99 10.47
CA LYS A 97 2.23 -2.43 10.97
C LYS A 97 3.38 -2.56 10.00
N ALA A 98 3.38 -3.63 9.20
CA ALA A 98 4.42 -3.87 8.22
C ALA A 98 3.84 -4.54 6.97
N PHE A 99 4.52 -4.37 5.85
CA PHE A 99 4.23 -5.09 4.63
C PHE A 99 5.51 -5.58 3.96
N GLY A 100 5.39 -6.62 3.14
CA GLY A 100 6.47 -7.12 2.29
C GLY A 100 5.92 -7.57 0.95
N ARG A 101 6.54 -7.17 -0.16
CA ARG A 101 6.14 -7.63 -1.49
C ARG A 101 6.63 -9.06 -1.72
N VAL A 102 5.75 -9.94 -2.20
CA VAL A 102 6.08 -11.34 -2.49
C VAL A 102 6.50 -11.49 -3.95
N ASP A 103 5.65 -11.06 -4.88
CA ASP A 103 5.93 -11.18 -6.30
C ASP A 103 6.57 -9.92 -6.87
N VAL A 104 7.53 -10.11 -7.77
CA VAL A 104 8.22 -9.01 -8.45
C VAL A 104 7.25 -8.09 -9.20
N ASP A 105 6.18 -8.66 -9.77
CA ASP A 105 5.12 -7.95 -10.49
C ASP A 105 4.12 -7.23 -9.57
N GLY A 106 4.25 -7.40 -8.25
CA GLY A 106 3.40 -6.79 -7.25
C GLY A 106 1.97 -7.32 -7.22
N SER A 107 1.73 -8.55 -7.67
CA SER A 107 0.42 -9.20 -7.55
C SER A 107 0.13 -9.71 -6.14
N ARG A 108 1.15 -9.99 -5.31
CA ARG A 108 1.01 -10.46 -3.92
C ARG A 108 1.86 -9.68 -2.91
N TYR A 109 1.27 -9.41 -1.75
CA TYR A 109 1.91 -8.76 -0.60
C TYR A 109 1.57 -9.48 0.70
N LEU A 110 2.53 -9.53 1.62
CA LEU A 110 2.30 -9.87 3.02
C LEU A 110 1.98 -8.59 3.80
N LEU A 111 0.98 -8.66 4.67
CA LEU A 111 0.61 -7.62 5.61
C LEU A 111 0.66 -8.21 7.03
N GLY A 112 1.50 -7.64 7.89
CA GLY A 112 1.56 -8.00 9.32
C GLY A 112 0.90 -6.93 10.15
N ASP A 113 0.01 -7.32 11.05
CA ASP A 113 -0.72 -6.39 11.90
C ASP A 113 -0.16 -6.26 13.33
N HIS A 114 -0.77 -5.36 14.09
CA HIS A 114 -0.42 -5.07 15.48
C HIS A 114 -0.63 -6.24 16.46
N ALA A 115 -1.37 -7.28 16.07
CA ALA A 115 -1.58 -8.49 16.86
C ALA A 115 -0.67 -9.66 16.42
N GLY A 116 0.21 -9.44 15.44
CA GLY A 116 1.10 -10.47 14.91
C GLY A 116 0.45 -11.36 13.84
N LEU A 117 -0.79 -11.06 13.42
CA LEU A 117 -1.45 -11.81 12.35
C LEU A 117 -0.87 -11.43 11.00
N MET A 118 -0.50 -12.45 10.23
CA MET A 118 0.05 -12.31 8.89
C MET A 118 -1.01 -12.64 7.84
N HIS A 119 -1.23 -11.71 6.92
CA HIS A 119 -2.18 -11.85 5.81
C HIS A 119 -1.47 -11.79 4.47
N LEU A 120 -1.97 -12.54 3.49
CA LEU A 120 -1.64 -12.42 2.08
C LEU A 120 -2.69 -11.55 1.39
N LEU A 121 -2.30 -10.39 0.90
CA LEU A 121 -3.08 -9.57 -0.01
C LEU A 121 -2.72 -9.94 -1.46
N VAL A 122 -3.74 -10.24 -2.26
CA VAL A 122 -3.63 -10.59 -3.68
C VAL A 122 -4.40 -9.57 -4.51
N ILE A 123 -3.73 -8.98 -5.49
CA ILE A 123 -4.36 -8.19 -6.55
C ILE A 123 -4.76 -9.16 -7.65
N THR A 124 -6.07 -9.32 -7.90
CA THR A 124 -6.53 -10.13 -9.03
C THR A 124 -6.52 -9.29 -10.29
N HIS A 125 -6.01 -9.83 -11.40
CA HIS A 125 -5.90 -9.09 -12.65
C HIS A 125 -6.05 -10.00 -13.87
N GLU A 126 -6.51 -9.40 -14.98
CA GLU A 126 -6.50 -10.00 -16.30
C GLU A 126 -5.52 -9.21 -17.18
N LYS A 127 -4.39 -9.83 -17.52
CA LYS A 127 -3.25 -9.13 -18.15
C LYS A 127 -2.82 -7.95 -17.25
N GLU A 128 -2.89 -6.72 -17.74
CA GLU A 128 -2.47 -5.52 -17.01
C GLU A 128 -3.64 -4.82 -16.30
N LYS A 129 -4.86 -5.39 -16.38
CA LYS A 129 -6.07 -4.79 -15.82
C LYS A 129 -6.40 -5.41 -14.47
N VAL A 130 -6.32 -4.62 -13.41
CA VAL A 130 -6.78 -5.03 -12.08
C VAL A 130 -8.29 -5.24 -12.06
N THR A 131 -8.72 -6.44 -11.67
CA THR A 131 -10.12 -6.85 -11.61
C THR A 131 -10.69 -6.78 -10.19
N GLY A 132 -9.85 -6.97 -9.18
CA GLY A 132 -10.26 -7.02 -7.77
C GLY A 132 -9.11 -7.21 -6.80
N LEU A 133 -9.45 -7.41 -5.53
CA LEU A 133 -8.54 -7.68 -4.42
C LEU A 133 -9.06 -8.88 -3.63
N LYS A 134 -8.16 -9.68 -3.06
CA LYS A 134 -8.46 -10.76 -2.12
C LYS A 134 -7.47 -10.69 -0.96
N ILE A 135 -7.94 -10.90 0.27
CA ILE A 135 -7.07 -11.04 1.45
C ILE A 135 -7.29 -12.40 2.10
N GLU A 136 -6.23 -13.01 2.60
CA GLU A 136 -6.24 -14.33 3.23
C GLU A 136 -5.34 -14.35 4.46
N LEU A 137 -5.80 -14.88 5.58
CA LEU A 137 -4.99 -15.05 6.79
C LEU A 137 -4.06 -16.26 6.60
N LEU A 138 -2.76 -16.07 6.78
CA LEU A 138 -1.76 -17.13 6.70
C LEU A 138 -1.46 -17.75 8.07
N GLY A 139 -1.47 -16.95 9.13
CA GLY A 139 -1.15 -17.41 10.48
C GLY A 139 -0.71 -16.27 11.40
N GLU A 140 0.06 -16.64 12.43
CA GLU A 140 0.57 -15.73 13.44
C GLU A 140 2.10 -15.75 13.45
N THR A 141 2.70 -14.59 13.69
CA THR A 141 4.14 -14.34 13.75
C THR A 141 4.45 -13.38 14.90
N SER A 142 5.72 -13.14 15.19
CA SER A 142 6.10 -11.98 16.00
C SER A 142 5.54 -10.69 15.39
N ILE A 143 5.10 -9.73 16.21
CA ILE A 143 4.58 -8.44 15.74
C ILE A 143 5.62 -7.78 14.83
N ALA A 144 5.33 -7.75 13.54
CA ALA A 144 6.29 -7.36 12.52
C ALA A 144 6.49 -5.84 12.52
N SER A 145 7.76 -5.41 12.60
CA SER A 145 8.19 -4.05 12.29
C SER A 145 8.63 -3.93 10.83
N THR A 146 9.11 -5.03 10.24
CA THR A 146 9.44 -5.15 8.82
C THR A 146 9.21 -6.58 8.34
N ILE A 147 8.85 -6.76 7.08
CA ILE A 147 8.65 -8.06 6.45
C ILE A 147 9.46 -8.08 5.15
N SER A 148 10.30 -9.09 4.99
CA SER A 148 11.09 -9.30 3.77
C SER A 148 10.89 -10.73 3.27
N TYR A 149 10.17 -10.87 2.15
CA TYR A 149 10.13 -12.14 1.43
C TYR A 149 11.52 -12.39 0.81
N LEU A 150 12.09 -13.57 1.04
CA LEU A 150 13.44 -13.89 0.59
C LEU A 150 13.41 -14.64 -0.74
N ASP A 151 12.91 -15.88 -0.72
CA ASP A 151 12.60 -16.72 -1.88
C ASP A 151 12.01 -18.05 -1.36
N ASN A 152 11.49 -18.91 -2.23
CA ASN A 152 11.08 -20.29 -1.91
C ASN A 152 10.15 -20.40 -0.69
N ALA A 153 9.17 -19.49 -0.61
CA ALA A 153 8.22 -19.38 0.50
C ALA A 153 8.85 -19.02 1.86
N VAL A 154 10.11 -18.59 1.90
CA VAL A 154 10.79 -18.15 3.11
C VAL A 154 10.63 -16.65 3.32
N VAL A 155 10.24 -16.26 4.53
CA VAL A 155 10.02 -14.87 4.92
C VAL A 155 10.81 -14.54 6.16
N TYR A 156 11.55 -13.43 6.12
CA TYR A 156 12.13 -12.82 7.31
C TYR A 156 11.15 -11.81 7.93
N VAL A 157 10.81 -12.03 9.20
CA VAL A 157 9.96 -11.16 10.01
C VAL A 157 10.85 -10.46 11.04
N GLY A 158 11.16 -9.20 10.78
CA GLY A 158 11.89 -8.37 11.73
C GLY A 158 10.94 -7.77 12.76
N SER A 159 11.16 -8.05 14.05
CA SER A 159 10.34 -7.52 15.15
C SER A 159 11.15 -6.63 16.08
N SER A 160 10.56 -5.49 16.48
CA SER A 160 11.08 -4.63 17.54
C SER A 160 10.43 -4.90 18.90
N TYR A 161 9.39 -5.75 18.94
CA TYR A 161 8.57 -6.04 20.12
C TYR A 161 8.77 -7.46 20.66
N GLY A 162 9.54 -8.28 19.93
CA GLY A 162 9.86 -9.66 20.29
C GLY A 162 11.00 -10.19 19.42
N ASP A 163 11.18 -11.50 19.43
CA ASP A 163 12.23 -12.15 18.63
C ASP A 163 11.89 -12.07 17.13
N SER A 164 12.88 -11.74 16.31
CA SER A 164 12.74 -11.81 14.86
C SER A 164 12.71 -13.26 14.40
N GLN A 165 12.03 -13.54 13.30
CA GLN A 165 11.75 -14.89 12.83
C GLN A 165 12.14 -15.09 11.37
N LEU A 166 12.49 -16.32 11.03
CA LEU A 166 12.55 -16.82 9.67
C LEU A 166 11.49 -17.93 9.56
N ILE A 167 10.47 -17.71 8.75
CA ILE A 167 9.33 -18.62 8.57
C ILE A 167 9.26 -19.15 7.14
#